data_AF-A0A6B3HHX2-F1
#
_entry.id   AF-A0A6B3HHX2-F1
#
_cell.length_a   1.000
_cell.length_b   1.000
_cell.length_c   1.000
_cell.angle_alpha   90.00
_cell.angle_beta   90.00
_cell.angle_gamma   90.00
#
_symmetry.space_group_name_H-M   'P 1'
#
loop_
_entity.id
_entity.type
_entity.pdbx_description
1 polymer ?
#
loop_
_entity_poly.entity_id
_entity_poly.type
_entity_poly.pdbx_seq_one_letter_code
_entity_poly.pdbx_strand_id
1 'polypeptide(L)'
;VREGGDWRELASALFNGQGSWGNGSAMRIAPLGAWYADDPEQATHQAEISSYTTHQHREAVVGAMAVAAAASLAAAPGGPPKPEELLDGVIALVPRSAVGAGLRRARDMLDYKDAGTVAAVLGNGRRTSAHDTVPFALWSAARSLGDFEEAFWVTAQAGGDVDTT
;
A
#
# COMPACT_ATOMS: atom_id res chain seq x y z
N VAL A 1 -16.02 -17.87 2.02
CA VAL A 1 -16.86 -18.69 1.12
C VAL A 1 -18.00 -19.28 1.93
N ARG A 2 -19.22 -18.74 1.85
CA ARG A 2 -20.36 -19.23 2.66
C ARG A 2 -21.10 -20.42 2.02
N GLU A 3 -20.90 -20.66 0.73
CA GLU A 3 -21.62 -21.69 -0.04
C GLU A 3 -20.72 -22.85 -0.55
N GLY A 4 -19.48 -22.94 -0.05
CA GLY A 4 -18.59 -24.09 -0.32
C GLY A 4 -17.89 -24.15 -1.70
N GLY A 5 -17.91 -23.10 -2.52
CA GLY A 5 -17.18 -23.06 -3.80
C GLY A 5 -15.66 -22.92 -3.69
N ASP A 6 -14.91 -23.25 -4.76
CA ASP A 6 -13.46 -23.01 -4.80
C ASP A 6 -13.20 -21.50 -4.72
N TRP A 7 -12.40 -21.07 -3.74
CA TRP A 7 -12.07 -19.66 -3.54
C TRP A 7 -11.36 -19.08 -4.77
N ARG A 8 -10.63 -19.89 -5.54
CA ARG A 8 -9.94 -19.45 -6.76
C ARG A 8 -10.92 -18.99 -7.81
N GLU A 9 -11.96 -19.79 -8.05
CA GLU A 9 -13.04 -19.48 -8.98
C GLU A 9 -13.84 -18.28 -8.50
N LEU A 10 -14.24 -18.28 -7.22
CA LEU A 10 -15.06 -17.22 -6.64
C LEU A 10 -14.35 -15.86 -6.62
N ALA A 11 -13.06 -15.82 -6.27
CA ALA A 11 -12.29 -14.58 -6.25
C ALA A 11 -12.03 -14.04 -7.68
N SER A 12 -11.93 -14.94 -8.67
CA SER A 12 -11.75 -14.55 -10.08
C SER A 12 -13.05 -14.03 -10.70
N ALA A 13 -14.20 -14.58 -10.30
CA ALA A 13 -15.51 -14.24 -10.84
C ALA A 13 -16.02 -12.85 -10.38
N LEU A 14 -15.44 -12.30 -9.30
CA LEU A 14 -15.77 -10.95 -8.83
C LEU A 14 -15.49 -9.91 -9.92
N PHE A 15 -16.40 -8.93 -10.04
CA PHE A 15 -16.32 -7.83 -11.02
C PHE A 15 -16.18 -8.30 -12.48
N ASN A 16 -17.05 -9.23 -12.91
CA ASN A 16 -17.08 -9.76 -14.29
C ASN A 16 -15.74 -10.35 -14.76
N GLY A 17 -14.99 -11.00 -13.88
CA GLY A 17 -13.71 -11.61 -14.25
C GLY A 17 -12.50 -10.68 -14.16
N GLN A 18 -12.68 -9.40 -13.79
CA GLN A 18 -11.56 -8.46 -13.67
C GLN A 18 -10.90 -8.49 -12.29
N GLY A 19 -11.58 -9.04 -11.27
CA GLY A 19 -11.13 -9.04 -9.88
C GLY A 19 -11.23 -7.66 -9.21
N SER A 20 -11.15 -7.64 -7.88
CA SER A 20 -11.19 -6.40 -7.09
C SER A 20 -9.88 -5.62 -7.22
N TRP A 21 -9.95 -4.36 -7.69
CA TRP A 21 -8.85 -3.38 -7.60
C TRP A 21 -8.79 -2.65 -6.25
N GLY A 22 -9.59 -3.12 -5.29
CA GLY A 22 -9.74 -2.49 -3.98
C GLY A 22 -8.44 -2.45 -3.18
N ASN A 23 -8.38 -1.52 -2.23
CA ASN A 23 -7.28 -1.41 -1.26
C ASN A 23 -7.30 -2.51 -0.19
N GLY A 24 -8.33 -3.37 -0.16
CA GLY A 24 -8.52 -4.37 0.88
C GLY A 24 -7.42 -5.42 0.99
N SER A 25 -6.62 -5.65 -0.06
CA SER A 25 -5.40 -6.47 0.05
C SER A 25 -4.29 -5.76 0.80
N ALA A 26 -4.10 -4.45 0.52
CA ALA A 26 -3.09 -3.63 1.14
C ALA A 26 -3.37 -3.36 2.63
N MET A 27 -4.64 -3.15 3.01
CA MET A 27 -5.04 -2.80 4.39
C MET A 27 -4.65 -3.82 5.47
N ARG A 28 -4.30 -5.05 5.08
CA ARG A 28 -4.03 -6.17 5.99
C ARG A 28 -2.63 -6.76 5.86
N ILE A 29 -1.76 -6.19 5.03
CA ILE A 29 -0.51 -6.85 4.63
C ILE A 29 0.71 -6.45 5.47
N ALA A 30 0.63 -5.34 6.22
CA ALA A 30 1.74 -4.82 7.01
C ALA A 30 2.38 -5.86 7.97
N PRO A 31 1.61 -6.73 8.68
CA PRO A 31 2.21 -7.77 9.52
C PRO A 31 3.08 -8.77 8.76
N LEU A 32 2.71 -9.11 7.52
CA LEU A 32 3.51 -9.99 6.66
C LEU A 32 4.81 -9.29 6.24
N GLY A 33 4.76 -8.00 5.92
CA GLY A 33 5.96 -7.22 5.64
C GLY A 33 6.91 -7.18 6.84
N ALA A 34 6.40 -6.87 8.02
CA ALA A 34 7.19 -6.84 9.26
C ALA A 34 7.76 -8.21 9.65
N TRP A 35 7.08 -9.31 9.32
CA TRP A 35 7.62 -10.67 9.51
C TRP A 35 8.90 -10.91 8.70
N TYR A 36 8.95 -10.38 7.48
CA TYR A 36 10.12 -10.40 6.61
C TYR A 36 10.95 -9.13 6.77
N ALA A 37 11.13 -8.64 8.01
CA ALA A 37 12.01 -7.51 8.28
C ALA A 37 13.40 -7.72 7.67
N ASP A 38 13.94 -6.70 7.01
CA ASP A 38 15.22 -6.74 6.27
C ASP A 38 15.25 -7.64 5.01
N ASP A 39 14.10 -8.22 4.62
CA ASP A 39 13.94 -8.99 3.38
C ASP A 39 12.70 -8.52 2.58
N PRO A 40 12.76 -7.30 1.99
CA PRO A 40 11.61 -6.71 1.31
C PRO A 40 11.30 -7.41 -0.03
N GLU A 41 12.28 -8.09 -0.64
CA GLU A 41 12.05 -8.95 -1.81
C GLU A 41 11.15 -10.13 -1.44
N GLN A 42 11.45 -10.84 -0.34
CA GLN A 42 10.61 -11.93 0.11
C GLN A 42 9.24 -11.43 0.59
N ALA A 43 9.19 -10.27 1.25
CA ALA A 43 7.94 -9.63 1.68
C ALA A 43 7.00 -9.36 0.49
N THR A 44 7.51 -8.76 -0.59
CA THR A 44 6.70 -8.47 -1.79
C THR A 44 6.22 -9.74 -2.49
N HIS A 45 7.07 -10.77 -2.58
CA HIS A 45 6.69 -12.05 -3.16
C HIS A 45 5.56 -12.74 -2.38
N GLN A 46 5.64 -12.77 -1.05
CA GLN A 46 4.58 -13.35 -0.22
C GLN A 46 3.30 -12.50 -0.23
N ALA A 47 3.43 -11.17 -0.32
CA ALA A 47 2.30 -10.26 -0.46
C ALA A 47 1.51 -10.51 -1.75
N GLU A 48 2.21 -10.75 -2.86
CA GLU A 48 1.60 -11.11 -4.14
C GLU A 48 0.77 -12.40 -4.01
N ILE A 49 1.38 -13.48 -3.50
CA ILE A 49 0.72 -14.78 -3.32
C ILE A 49 -0.52 -14.65 -2.42
N SER A 50 -0.40 -13.96 -1.29
CA SER A 50 -1.49 -13.79 -0.33
C SER A 50 -2.68 -13.01 -0.91
N SER A 51 -2.42 -12.09 -1.83
CA SER A 51 -3.44 -11.19 -2.40
C SER A 51 -4.46 -11.94 -3.26
N TYR A 52 -4.00 -12.94 -4.04
CA TYR A 52 -4.85 -13.66 -4.99
C TYR A 52 -6.05 -14.39 -4.36
N THR A 53 -6.01 -14.61 -3.04
CA THR A 53 -7.13 -15.20 -2.28
C THR A 53 -8.41 -14.36 -2.33
N THR A 54 -8.30 -13.05 -2.53
CA THR A 54 -9.44 -12.12 -2.49
C THR A 54 -9.37 -11.01 -3.54
N HIS A 55 -8.16 -10.66 -4.00
CA HIS A 55 -7.91 -9.55 -4.93
C HIS A 55 -6.99 -10.05 -6.04
N GLN A 56 -7.57 -10.34 -7.20
CA GLN A 56 -6.82 -10.83 -8.36
C GLN A 56 -6.42 -9.71 -9.32
N HIS A 57 -6.99 -8.49 -9.16
CA HIS A 57 -6.64 -7.38 -10.02
C HIS A 57 -5.23 -6.87 -9.70
N ARG A 58 -4.43 -6.65 -10.74
CA ARG A 58 -3.02 -6.26 -10.65
C ARG A 58 -2.78 -5.06 -9.74
N GLU A 59 -3.59 -4.01 -9.84
CA GLU A 59 -3.44 -2.82 -8.99
C GLU A 59 -3.61 -3.11 -7.49
N ALA A 60 -4.52 -4.03 -7.11
CA ALA A 60 -4.69 -4.40 -5.71
C ALA A 60 -3.51 -5.23 -5.19
N VAL A 61 -3.01 -6.15 -6.01
CA VAL A 61 -1.80 -6.94 -5.72
C VAL A 61 -0.60 -6.02 -5.53
N VAL A 62 -0.38 -5.08 -6.46
CA VAL A 62 0.75 -4.13 -6.37
C VAL A 62 0.62 -3.21 -5.15
N GLY A 63 -0.60 -2.79 -4.79
CA GLY A 63 -0.84 -2.06 -3.56
C GLY A 63 -0.39 -2.84 -2.32
N ALA A 64 -0.70 -4.14 -2.25
CA ALA A 64 -0.26 -4.99 -1.15
C ALA A 64 1.26 -5.21 -1.13
N MET A 65 1.87 -5.42 -2.30
CA MET A 65 3.33 -5.51 -2.42
C MET A 65 4.00 -4.23 -1.88
N ALA A 66 3.49 -3.05 -2.25
CA ALA A 66 4.05 -1.78 -1.81
C ALA A 66 4.02 -1.61 -0.28
N VAL A 67 2.89 -1.91 0.36
CA VAL A 67 2.75 -1.82 1.82
C VAL A 67 3.62 -2.87 2.53
N ALA A 68 3.73 -4.09 1.99
CA ALA A 68 4.59 -5.12 2.55
C ALA A 68 6.07 -4.75 2.47
N ALA A 69 6.52 -4.19 1.34
CA ALA A 69 7.88 -3.68 1.19
C ALA A 69 8.17 -2.56 2.20
N ALA A 70 7.26 -1.59 2.33
CA ALA A 70 7.44 -0.47 3.26
C ALA A 70 7.54 -0.97 4.71
N ALA A 71 6.67 -1.91 5.11
CA ALA A 71 6.70 -2.50 6.44
C ALA A 71 7.98 -3.31 6.71
N SER A 72 8.47 -4.09 5.73
CA SER A 72 9.72 -4.84 5.83
C SER A 72 10.94 -3.92 6.00
N LEU A 73 11.01 -2.85 5.20
CA LEU A 73 12.08 -1.84 5.27
C LEU A 73 12.05 -1.07 6.58
N ALA A 74 10.87 -0.65 7.04
CA ALA A 74 10.72 0.09 8.29
C ALA A 74 11.01 -0.77 9.54
N ALA A 75 10.80 -2.08 9.46
CA ALA A 75 11.05 -3.03 10.55
C ALA A 75 12.48 -3.58 10.59
N ALA A 76 13.35 -3.19 9.65
CA ALA A 76 14.72 -3.67 9.60
C ALA A 76 15.50 -3.37 10.91
N PRO A 77 16.46 -4.22 11.33
CA PRO A 77 17.19 -4.05 12.58
C PRO A 77 17.95 -2.72 12.72
N GLY A 78 18.29 -2.09 11.59
CA GLY A 78 18.92 -0.77 11.53
C GLY A 78 17.98 0.39 11.88
N GLY A 79 16.69 0.12 12.11
CA GLY A 79 15.65 1.12 12.28
C GLY A 79 15.07 1.57 10.94
N PRO A 80 14.04 2.44 10.97
CA PRO A 80 13.38 2.89 9.76
C PRO A 80 14.35 3.74 8.90
N PRO A 81 14.35 3.56 7.57
CA PRO A 81 15.17 4.34 6.66
C PRO A 81 14.66 5.79 6.55
N LYS A 82 15.40 6.66 5.86
CA LYS A 82 14.91 8.01 5.56
C LYS A 82 13.67 7.95 4.65
N PRO A 83 12.81 9.00 4.65
CA PRO A 83 11.59 9.03 3.83
C PRO A 83 11.85 8.73 2.34
N GLU A 84 12.93 9.30 1.81
CA GLU A 84 13.37 9.11 0.42
C GLU A 84 13.75 7.66 0.15
N GLU A 85 14.60 7.10 1.03
CA GLU A 85 15.13 5.73 0.93
C GLU A 85 14.00 4.70 1.06
N LEU A 86 13.01 4.95 1.91
CA LEU A 86 11.82 4.11 2.03
C LEU A 86 11.07 4.03 0.70
N LEU A 87 10.69 5.18 0.13
CA LEU A 87 9.89 5.21 -1.08
C LEU A 87 10.68 4.73 -2.29
N ASP A 88 11.97 5.05 -2.40
CA ASP A 88 12.84 4.57 -3.48
C ASP A 88 12.99 3.03 -3.42
N GLY A 89 13.16 2.47 -2.22
CA GLY A 89 13.18 1.02 -2.00
C GLY A 89 11.88 0.33 -2.38
N VAL A 90 10.72 0.90 -2.00
CA VAL A 90 9.41 0.37 -2.39
C VAL A 90 9.20 0.43 -3.90
N ILE A 91 9.53 1.56 -4.54
CA ILE A 91 9.38 1.77 -5.99
C ILE A 91 10.21 0.74 -6.78
N ALA A 92 11.40 0.38 -6.31
CA ALA A 92 12.27 -0.59 -6.96
C ALA A 92 11.69 -2.02 -6.98
N LEU A 93 10.83 -2.35 -6.01
CA LEU A 93 10.32 -3.72 -5.81
C LEU A 93 8.93 -3.96 -6.41
N VAL A 94 8.21 -2.91 -6.80
CA VAL A 94 6.87 -3.04 -7.37
C VAL A 94 6.88 -2.99 -8.90
N PRO A 95 6.09 -3.83 -9.59
CA PRO A 95 6.02 -3.80 -11.04
C PRO A 95 5.27 -2.55 -11.52
N ARG A 96 5.53 -2.11 -12.77
CA ARG A 96 4.92 -0.90 -13.36
C ARG A 96 3.39 -0.93 -13.29
N SER A 97 2.76 -0.03 -12.55
CA SER A 97 1.30 0.02 -12.34
C SER A 97 0.83 1.45 -12.06
N ALA A 98 -0.48 1.67 -11.90
CA ALA A 98 -1.01 2.95 -11.44
C ALA A 98 -0.55 3.26 -10.00
N VAL A 99 -0.52 2.25 -9.12
CA VAL A 99 0.11 2.35 -7.79
C VAL A 99 1.56 2.81 -7.90
N GLY A 100 2.38 2.16 -8.74
CA GLY A 100 3.80 2.50 -8.93
C GLY A 100 4.02 3.89 -9.54
N ALA A 101 3.07 4.39 -10.35
CA ALA A 101 3.09 5.78 -10.80
C ALA A 101 2.72 6.77 -9.67
N GLY A 102 1.77 6.40 -8.82
CA GLY A 102 1.43 7.15 -7.61
C GLY A 102 2.58 7.23 -6.61
N LEU A 103 3.32 6.13 -6.41
CA LEU A 103 4.48 6.10 -5.51
C LEU A 103 5.61 7.01 -5.98
N ARG A 104 5.86 7.09 -7.29
CA ARG A 104 6.82 8.06 -7.84
C ARG A 104 6.37 9.50 -7.59
N ARG A 105 5.07 9.81 -7.75
CA ARG A 105 4.54 11.12 -7.36
C ARG A 105 4.66 11.37 -5.86
N ALA A 106 4.37 10.38 -5.02
CA ALA A 106 4.55 10.48 -3.57
C ALA A 106 6.00 10.85 -3.20
N ARG A 107 6.96 10.20 -3.86
CA ARG A 107 8.39 10.47 -3.70
C ARG A 107 8.76 11.91 -4.07
N ASP A 108 8.20 12.43 -5.17
CA ASP A 108 8.40 13.82 -5.63
C ASP A 108 7.71 14.84 -4.72
N MET A 109 6.73 14.41 -3.92
CA MET A 109 5.93 15.27 -3.03
C MET A 109 6.40 15.27 -1.57
N LEU A 110 7.55 14.67 -1.25
CA LEU A 110 8.09 14.63 0.12
C LEU A 110 8.43 16.01 0.69
N ASP A 111 8.56 17.06 -0.12
CA ASP A 111 8.78 18.44 0.36
C ASP A 111 7.48 19.18 0.72
N TYR A 112 6.32 18.68 0.27
CA TYR A 112 5.02 19.29 0.57
C TYR A 112 4.53 18.80 1.93
N LYS A 113 4.06 19.71 2.79
CA LYS A 113 3.56 19.37 4.15
C LYS A 113 2.04 19.30 4.25
N ASP A 114 1.34 19.94 3.31
CA ASP A 114 -0.12 20.03 3.35
C ASP A 114 -0.75 18.72 2.85
N ALA A 115 -1.31 17.95 3.77
CA ALA A 115 -1.92 16.65 3.49
C ALA A 115 -3.07 16.76 2.48
N GLY A 116 -3.85 17.85 2.52
CA GLY A 116 -4.94 18.09 1.57
C GLY A 116 -4.46 18.25 0.13
N THR A 117 -3.40 19.02 -0.09
CA THR A 117 -2.75 19.20 -1.40
C THR A 117 -2.19 17.89 -1.92
N VAL A 118 -1.56 17.10 -1.05
CA VAL A 118 -0.98 15.82 -1.45
C VAL A 118 -2.06 14.80 -1.77
N ALA A 119 -3.11 14.72 -0.96
CA ALA A 119 -4.30 13.90 -1.20
C ALA A 119 -5.01 14.27 -2.51
N ALA A 120 -5.03 15.55 -2.89
CA ALA A 120 -5.61 15.97 -4.16
C ALA A 120 -4.86 15.41 -5.39
N VAL A 121 -3.57 15.09 -5.25
CA VAL A 121 -2.73 14.55 -6.33
C VAL A 121 -2.63 13.02 -6.27
N LEU A 122 -2.50 12.45 -5.08
CA LEU A 122 -2.26 11.02 -4.86
C LEU A 122 -3.55 10.22 -4.66
N GLY A 123 -4.63 10.88 -4.26
CA GLY A 123 -5.83 10.26 -3.71
C GLY A 123 -5.78 10.16 -2.18
N ASN A 124 -6.91 9.81 -1.59
CA ASN A 124 -7.09 9.57 -0.15
C ASN A 124 -8.05 8.40 0.10
N GLY A 125 -8.08 7.46 -0.85
CA GLY A 125 -8.93 6.29 -0.82
C GLY A 125 -10.42 6.53 -1.00
N ARG A 126 -10.89 7.74 -1.33
CA ARG A 126 -12.32 7.99 -1.67
C ARG A 126 -12.89 7.06 -2.75
N ARG A 127 -12.04 6.51 -3.61
CA ARG A 127 -12.41 5.53 -4.65
C ARG A 127 -12.26 4.08 -4.21
N THR A 128 -11.92 3.83 -2.95
CA THR A 128 -11.70 2.52 -2.32
C THR A 128 -10.81 1.61 -3.19
N SER A 129 -9.77 2.18 -3.78
CA SER A 129 -8.91 1.51 -4.75
C SER A 129 -7.45 1.64 -4.35
N ALA A 130 -6.65 0.61 -4.61
CA ALA A 130 -5.26 0.59 -4.17
C ALA A 130 -4.44 1.80 -4.66
N HIS A 131 -4.64 2.23 -5.91
CA HIS A 131 -3.92 3.36 -6.52
C HIS A 131 -4.41 4.74 -6.06
N ASP A 132 -5.55 4.80 -5.36
CA ASP A 132 -6.10 6.01 -4.74
C ASP A 132 -5.77 6.10 -3.23
N THR A 133 -5.32 5.00 -2.62
CA THR A 133 -5.05 4.89 -1.18
C THR A 133 -3.55 4.76 -0.88
N VAL A 134 -2.91 3.75 -1.47
CA VAL A 134 -1.56 3.31 -1.07
C VAL A 134 -0.49 4.40 -1.27
N PRO A 135 -0.47 5.17 -2.38
CA PRO A 135 0.53 6.22 -2.55
C PRO A 135 0.48 7.29 -1.46
N PHE A 136 -0.71 7.71 -1.05
CA PHE A 136 -0.88 8.72 0.01
C PHE A 136 -0.55 8.15 1.39
N ALA A 137 -1.01 6.93 1.70
CA ALA A 137 -0.67 6.27 2.96
C ALA A 137 0.84 6.12 3.14
N LEU A 138 1.57 5.69 2.10
CA LEU A 138 3.03 5.55 2.17
C LEU A 138 3.76 6.89 2.18
N TRP A 139 3.24 7.93 1.52
CA TRP A 139 3.77 9.29 1.67
C TRP A 139 3.65 9.78 3.13
N SER A 140 2.48 9.60 3.75
CA SER A 140 2.22 10.02 5.12
C SER A 140 3.13 9.26 6.10
N ALA A 141 3.19 7.94 5.97
CA ALA A 141 4.07 7.09 6.77
C ALA A 141 5.54 7.49 6.61
N ALA A 142 6.04 7.66 5.38
CA ALA A 142 7.43 8.01 5.12
C ALA A 142 7.85 9.30 5.84
N ARG A 143 6.97 10.32 5.86
CA ARG A 143 7.25 11.60 6.52
C ARG A 143 7.28 11.53 8.05
N SER A 144 6.60 10.56 8.64
CA SER A 144 6.35 10.49 10.08
C SER A 144 6.68 9.11 10.68
N LEU A 145 7.64 8.38 10.09
CA LEU A 145 8.09 7.05 10.55
C LEU A 145 8.54 7.00 12.02
N GLY A 146 8.94 8.14 12.59
CA GLY A 146 9.32 8.26 14.00
C GLY A 146 8.25 8.86 14.92
N ASP A 147 7.10 9.26 14.38
CA ASP A 147 6.02 9.93 15.09
C ASP A 147 4.66 9.40 14.64
N PHE A 148 4.17 8.38 15.34
CA PHE A 148 2.89 7.75 15.03
C PHE A 148 1.71 8.71 15.20
N GLU A 149 1.75 9.62 16.17
CA GLU A 149 0.66 10.56 16.40
C GLU A 149 0.56 11.56 15.24
N GLU A 150 1.68 12.09 14.78
CA GLU A 150 1.73 12.93 13.58
C GLU A 150 1.23 12.16 12.35
N ALA A 151 1.76 10.95 12.11
CA ALA A 151 1.36 10.12 10.97
C ALA A 151 -0.16 9.88 10.96
N PHE A 152 -0.74 9.54 12.11
CA PHE A 152 -2.16 9.28 12.26
C PHE A 152 -3.01 10.52 11.93
N TRP A 153 -2.67 11.68 12.49
CA TRP A 153 -3.46 12.90 12.28
C TRP A 153 -3.29 13.46 10.86
N VAL A 154 -2.08 13.43 10.29
CA VAL A 154 -1.83 13.84 8.90
C VAL A 154 -2.68 13.03 7.94
N THR A 155 -2.74 11.71 8.13
CA THR A 155 -3.55 10.83 7.30
C THR A 155 -5.05 11.09 7.50
N ALA A 156 -5.53 11.14 8.75
CA ALA A 156 -6.95 11.32 9.03
C ALA A 156 -7.51 12.66 8.51
N GLN A 157 -6.71 13.73 8.54
CA GLN A 157 -7.11 15.05 8.06
C GLN A 157 -7.38 15.11 6.55
N ALA A 158 -6.77 14.20 5.76
CA ALA A 158 -7.05 14.12 4.33
C ALA A 158 -8.47 13.61 4.01
N GLY A 159 -9.13 12.95 4.98
CA GLY A 159 -10.45 12.36 4.82
C GLY A 159 -10.48 11.23 3.78
N GLY A 160 -11.67 10.88 3.29
CA GLY A 160 -11.83 9.77 2.34
C GLY A 160 -12.05 8.43 3.02
N ASP A 161 -11.26 7.42 2.67
CA ASP A 161 -11.30 6.08 3.28
C ASP A 161 -10.36 6.06 4.49
N VAL A 162 -10.76 6.80 5.53
CA VAL A 162 -9.93 7.10 6.71
C VAL A 162 -9.59 5.85 7.52
N ASP A 163 -10.44 4.81 7.48
CA ASP A 163 -10.18 3.56 8.18
C ASP A 163 -9.11 2.70 7.51
N THR A 164 -8.95 2.81 6.19
CA THR A 164 -7.96 2.02 5.43
C THR A 164 -6.64 2.75 5.18
N THR A 165 -6.70 4.07 5.02
CA THR A 165 -5.55 4.91 4.65
C THR A 165 -4.69 5.21 5.87
#